data_AF-A0A7C0XP10-F1
#
_entry.id   AF-A0A7C0XP10-F1
#
_cell.length_a   1.000
_cell.length_b   1.000
_cell.length_c   1.000
_cell.angle_alpha   90.00
_cell.angle_beta   90.00
_cell.angle_gamma   90.00
#
_symmetry.space_group_name_H-M   'P 1'
#
loop_
_entity.id
_entity.type
_entity.pdbx_description
1 polymer ?
#
loop_
_entity_poly.entity_id
_entity_poly.type
_entity_poly.pdbx_seq_one_letter_code
_entity_poly.pdbx_strand_id
1 'polypeptide(L)'
;EGVEVVRVVVGKEVPHPNTAEHHIAWVELFGVKKEVEEQVVSLGRAVFGAGYTNPNARFQVPVAEFKAFCALAYCNVHGLWENCVELE
;
A
#
# COMPACT_ATOMS: atom_id res chain seq x y z
N GLU A 1 15.94 -7.69 -12.60
CA GLU A 1 15.08 -8.31 -13.63
C GLU A 1 13.82 -7.47 -13.75
N GLY A 2 13.32 -7.25 -14.98
CA GLY A 2 12.38 -6.19 -15.36
C GLY A 2 10.97 -6.31 -14.78
N VAL A 3 10.85 -6.29 -13.46
CA VAL A 3 9.58 -6.40 -12.75
C VAL A 3 9.13 -5.01 -12.32
N GLU A 4 7.90 -4.65 -12.70
CA GLU A 4 7.27 -3.40 -12.32
C GLU A 4 6.91 -3.42 -10.83
N VAL A 5 7.17 -2.30 -10.14
CA VAL A 5 7.03 -2.21 -8.68
C VAL A 5 6.07 -1.09 -8.32
N VAL A 6 5.04 -1.43 -7.56
CA VAL A 6 4.19 -0.45 -6.87
C VAL A 6 4.73 -0.26 -5.46
N ARG A 7 5.08 0.99 -5.12
CA ARG A 7 5.57 1.37 -3.79
C ARG A 7 4.47 2.06 -3.01
N VAL A 8 4.10 1.50 -1.87
CA VAL A 8 3.16 2.10 -0.92
C VAL A 8 3.97 2.64 0.26
N VAL A 9 3.82 3.92 0.57
CA VAL A 9 4.54 4.58 1.66
C VAL A 9 3.61 5.49 2.46
N VAL A 10 3.64 5.36 3.78
CA VAL A 10 3.01 6.33 4.69
C VAL A 10 4.08 7.27 5.23
N GLY A 11 3.78 8.57 5.24
CA GLY A 11 4.70 9.60 5.75
C GLY A 11 5.89 9.89 4.84
N LYS A 12 5.68 9.91 3.50
CA LYS A 12 6.72 10.21 2.51
C LYS A 12 7.31 11.60 2.67
N GLU A 13 6.44 12.61 2.80
CA GLU A 13 6.85 14.02 2.94
C GLU A 13 7.03 14.42 4.41
N VAL A 14 6.09 14.00 5.27
CA VAL A 14 6.16 14.20 6.72
C VAL A 14 6.16 12.82 7.39
N PRO A 15 7.24 12.42 8.08
CA PRO A 15 7.31 11.11 8.73
C PRO A 15 6.17 10.90 9.73
N HIS A 16 5.50 9.76 9.63
CA HIS A 16 4.58 9.32 10.66
C HIS A 16 5.38 8.78 11.86
N PRO A 17 4.93 9.00 13.11
CA PRO A 17 5.56 8.40 14.28
C PRO A 17 5.69 6.88 14.17
N ASN A 18 6.77 6.32 14.71
CA ASN A 18 6.98 4.88 14.76
C ASN A 18 7.53 4.49 16.12
N THR A 19 6.62 4.30 17.08
CA THR A 19 6.92 3.83 18.44
C THR A 19 6.05 2.62 18.77
N ALA A 20 6.25 2.00 19.94
CA ALA A 20 5.37 0.93 20.39
C ALA A 20 3.92 1.41 20.55
N GLU A 21 3.74 2.65 21.00
CA GLU A 21 2.44 3.27 21.31
C GLU A 21 1.74 3.83 20.07
N HIS A 22 2.49 4.28 19.06
CA HIS A 22 1.94 4.93 17.87
C HIS A 22 2.76 4.59 16.62
N HIS A 23 2.18 3.77 15.74
CA HIS A 23 2.82 3.31 14.51
C HIS A 23 1.80 2.91 13.45
N ILE A 24 2.26 2.81 12.21
CA ILE A 24 1.52 2.16 11.12
C ILE A 24 1.74 0.66 11.23
N ALA A 25 0.68 -0.10 11.49
CA ALA A 25 0.78 -1.54 11.70
C ALA A 25 0.88 -2.30 10.37
N TRP A 26 0.21 -1.83 9.32
CA TRP A 26 0.24 -2.47 8.01
C TRP A 26 -0.19 -1.55 6.88
N VAL A 27 0.16 -1.96 5.66
CA VAL A 27 -0.45 -1.50 4.40
C VAL A 27 -0.92 -2.68 3.57
N GLU A 28 -2.00 -2.49 2.83
CA GLU A 28 -2.52 -3.41 1.82
C GLU A 28 -2.53 -2.73 0.46
N LEU A 29 -2.25 -3.49 -0.59
CA LEU A 29 -2.36 -3.04 -1.97
C LEU A 29 -3.43 -3.85 -2.69
N PHE A 30 -4.28 -3.14 -3.44
CA PHE A 30 -5.32 -3.68 -4.30
C PHE A 30 -5.11 -3.18 -5.72
N GLY A 31 -5.42 -4.02 -6.70
CA GLY A 31 -5.40 -3.66 -8.12
C GLY A 31 -6.78 -3.81 -8.74
N VAL A 32 -7.18 -2.84 -9.55
CA VAL A 32 -8.43 -2.87 -10.34
C VAL A 32 -8.10 -3.32 -11.75
N LYS A 33 -8.65 -4.45 -12.22
CA LYS A 33 -8.32 -5.02 -13.54
C LYS A 33 -8.81 -4.12 -14.69
N LYS A 34 -8.05 -4.08 -15.80
CA LYS A 34 -8.44 -3.33 -17.02
C LYS A 34 -9.60 -3.98 -17.76
N GLU A 35 -9.50 -5.29 -17.99
CA GLU A 35 -10.35 -6.03 -18.94
C GLU A 35 -11.66 -6.53 -18.34
N VAL A 36 -11.71 -6.67 -17.01
CA VAL A 36 -12.91 -7.11 -16.28
C VAL A 36 -13.41 -5.92 -15.47
N GLU A 37 -14.55 -5.38 -15.88
CA GLU A 37 -15.15 -4.23 -15.22
C GLU A 37 -15.36 -4.53 -13.72
N GLU A 38 -14.88 -3.61 -12.88
CA GLU A 38 -15.01 -3.64 -11.42
C GLU A 38 -14.36 -4.82 -10.67
N GLN A 39 -13.55 -5.67 -11.33
CA GLN A 39 -12.81 -6.70 -10.60
C GLN A 39 -11.64 -6.09 -9.83
N VAL A 40 -11.71 -6.17 -8.50
CA VAL A 40 -10.64 -5.78 -7.57
C VAL A 40 -9.92 -7.02 -7.04
N VAL A 41 -8.59 -7.00 -7.09
CA VAL A 41 -7.73 -8.07 -6.59
C VAL A 41 -6.92 -7.56 -5.41
N SER A 42 -6.90 -8.30 -4.29
CA SER A 42 -5.95 -8.05 -3.21
C SER A 42 -4.58 -8.57 -3.64
N LEU A 43 -3.61 -7.66 -3.79
CA LEU A 43 -2.26 -7.96 -4.28
C LEU A 43 -1.29 -8.30 -3.15
N GLY A 44 -1.63 -7.91 -1.92
CA GLY A 44 -0.91 -8.33 -0.73
C GLY A 44 -1.00 -7.34 0.42
N ARG A 45 -0.45 -7.77 1.55
CA ARG A 45 -0.32 -6.99 2.79
C ARG A 45 1.13 -7.01 3.25
N ALA A 46 1.63 -5.85 3.67
CA ALA A 46 2.86 -5.74 4.42
C ALA A 46 2.53 -5.36 5.87
N VAL A 47 2.98 -6.15 6.84
CA VAL A 47 2.84 -5.89 8.27
C VAL A 47 4.17 -5.38 8.81
N PHE A 48 4.14 -4.36 9.65
CA PHE A 48 5.32 -3.65 10.12
C PHE A 48 5.49 -3.84 11.63
N GLY A 49 6.72 -4.11 12.08
CA GLY A 49 7.05 -4.16 13.49
C GLY A 49 7.06 -2.75 14.09
N ALA A 50 6.21 -2.52 15.08
CA ALA A 50 6.10 -1.26 15.82
C ALA A 50 7.46 -0.77 16.33
N GLY A 51 7.89 0.43 15.93
CA GLY A 51 9.17 1.02 16.34
C GLY A 51 10.41 0.52 15.59
N TYR A 52 10.29 -0.49 14.70
CA TYR A 52 11.43 -1.11 14.04
C TYR A 52 11.35 -1.05 12.50
N THR A 53 10.15 -1.19 11.94
CA THR A 53 9.96 -1.25 10.49
C THR A 53 9.26 0.01 9.98
N ASN A 54 9.86 0.70 9.01
CA ASN A 54 9.23 1.85 8.38
C ASN A 54 8.07 1.41 7.47
N PRO A 55 6.95 2.16 7.41
CA PRO A 55 5.78 1.82 6.60
C PRO A 55 6.01 2.13 5.11
N ASN A 56 6.85 1.32 4.48
CA ASN A 56 7.32 1.50 3.11
C ASN A 56 7.46 0.12 2.45
N ALA A 57 6.42 -0.30 1.75
CA ALA A 57 6.33 -1.60 1.10
C ALA A 57 6.48 -1.46 -0.42
N ARG A 58 7.05 -2.50 -1.04
CA ARG A 58 7.19 -2.63 -2.49
C ARG A 58 6.55 -3.94 -2.92
N PHE A 59 5.61 -3.85 -3.85
CA PHE A 59 4.91 -4.99 -4.42
C PHE A 59 5.34 -5.12 -5.86
N GLN A 60 5.85 -6.30 -6.22
CA GLN A 60 6.15 -6.66 -7.60
C GLN A 60 4.88 -7.21 -8.23
N VAL A 61 4.36 -6.53 -9.25
CA VAL A 61 3.04 -6.83 -9.83
C VAL A 61 3.07 -6.61 -11.35
N PRO A 62 2.22 -7.29 -12.13
CA PRO A 62 2.09 -7.04 -13.56
C PRO A 62 1.27 -5.77 -13.80
N VAL A 63 1.91 -4.59 -13.78
CA VAL A 63 1.21 -3.28 -13.80
C VAL A 63 0.32 -3.12 -15.03
N ALA A 64 0.75 -3.66 -16.18
CA ALA A 64 -0.02 -3.62 -17.42
C ALA A 64 -1.45 -4.20 -17.32
N GLU A 65 -1.74 -5.10 -16.37
CA GLU A 65 -3.05 -5.74 -16.20
C GLU A 65 -4.09 -4.89 -15.44
N PHE A 66 -3.66 -3.79 -14.82
CA PHE A 66 -4.49 -2.99 -13.91
C PHE A 66 -4.72 -1.58 -14.46
N LYS A 67 -5.92 -1.03 -14.25
CA LYS A 67 -6.25 0.38 -14.55
C LYS A 67 -6.06 1.31 -13.36
N ALA A 68 -6.01 0.76 -12.15
CA ALA A 68 -5.77 1.52 -10.94
C ALA A 68 -5.17 0.63 -9.85
N PHE A 69 -4.46 1.26 -8.93
CA PHE A 69 -4.01 0.67 -7.68
C PHE A 69 -4.54 1.46 -6.50
N CYS A 70 -5.16 0.78 -5.55
CA CYS A 70 -5.67 1.37 -4.32
C CYS A 70 -4.94 0.75 -3.12
N ALA A 71 -4.54 1.58 -2.17
CA ALA A 71 -3.85 1.13 -0.97
C ALA A 71 -4.66 1.51 0.28
N LEU A 72 -4.69 0.59 1.25
CA LEU A 72 -5.16 0.86 2.60
C LEU A 72 -3.97 0.86 3.56
N ALA A 73 -3.98 1.77 4.51
CA ALA A 73 -3.03 1.80 5.62
C ALA A 73 -3.79 1.83 6.94
N TYR A 74 -3.21 1.23 7.98
CA TYR A 74 -3.78 1.29 9.32
C TYR A 74 -2.76 1.80 10.33
N CYS A 75 -3.11 2.91 10.95
CA CYS A 75 -2.46 3.41 12.15
C CYS A 75 -3.16 2.83 13.37
N ASN A 76 -2.39 2.31 14.33
CA ASN A 76 -2.95 1.67 15.52
C ASN A 76 -3.85 2.61 16.37
N VAL A 77 -3.65 3.93 16.29
CA VAL A 77 -4.45 4.93 17.04
C VAL A 77 -5.27 5.87 16.15
N HIS A 78 -4.94 5.98 14.84
CA HIS A 78 -5.64 6.87 13.90
C HIS A 78 -6.51 6.14 12.88
N GLY A 79 -6.71 4.82 13.04
CA GLY A 79 -7.62 4.05 12.19
C GLY A 79 -7.11 3.86 10.77
N LEU A 80 -8.05 3.75 9.82
CA LEU A 80 -7.80 3.42 8.42
C LEU A 80 -7.60 4.68 7.57
N TRP A 81 -6.69 4.57 6.60
CA TRP A 81 -6.36 5.58 5.61
C TRP A 81 -6.35 4.92 4.25
N GLU A 82 -6.74 5.63 3.20
CA GLU A 82 -6.76 5.11 1.84
C GLU A 82 -6.18 6.09 0.82
N ASN A 83 -5.70 5.54 -0.30
CA ASN A 83 -5.35 6.33 -1.48
C ASN A 83 -5.43 5.45 -2.73
N CYS A 84 -5.80 6.03 -3.87
CA CYS A 84 -5.83 5.34 -5.16
C CYS A 84 -5.05 6.13 -6.22
N VAL A 85 -4.39 5.42 -7.12
CA VAL A 85 -3.73 5.96 -8.31
C VAL A 85 -4.29 5.25 -9.52
N GLU A 86 -4.89 6.03 -10.43
CA GLU A 86 -5.28 5.57 -11.76
C GLU A 86 -4.07 5.59 -12.69
N LEU A 87 -4.01 4.63 -13.60
CA LEU A 87 -2.97 4.53 -14.61
C LEU A 87 -3.54 4.99 -15.95
N GLU A 88 -2.80 5.86 -16.63
CA GLU A 88 -3.08 6.28 -18.00
C GLU A 88 -2.90 5.12 -19.01
#